data_AF-A0A7L3HL00-F1
#
_entry.id   AF-A0A7L3HL00-F1
#
_cell.length_a   1.000
_cell.length_b   1.000
_cell.length_c   1.000
_cell.angle_alpha   90.00
_cell.angle_beta   90.00
_cell.angle_gamma   90.00
#
_symmetry.space_group_name_H-M   'P 1'
#
loop_
_entity.id
_entity.type
_entity.pdbx_description
1 polymer ?
#
loop_
_entity_poly.entity_id
_entity_poly.type
_entity_poly.pdbx_seq_one_letter_code
_entity_poly.pdbx_strand_id
1 'polypeptide(L)' 'VTFLGVKITNSYVSPPVVKVRRDIKTLHDAEQLVGSLQWLRNVILIPPETMSPLYELLKGKHPWEQ' A
#
# COMPACT_ATOMS: atom_id res chain seq x y z
N VAL A 1 -13.98 5.54 -19.12
CA VAL A 1 -14.29 6.32 -17.90
C VAL A 1 -13.13 6.22 -16.91
N THR A 2 -13.00 7.16 -15.98
CA THR A 2 -12.00 7.10 -14.90
C THR A 2 -12.73 6.97 -13.57
N PHE A 3 -12.40 5.95 -12.78
CA PHE A 3 -12.99 5.72 -11.46
C PHE A 3 -11.90 5.28 -10.50
N LEU A 4 -11.80 5.91 -9.32
CA LEU A 4 -10.75 5.64 -8.33
C LEU A 4 -9.31 5.69 -8.91
N GLY A 5 -9.06 6.58 -9.87
CA GLY A 5 -7.77 6.70 -10.57
C GLY A 5 -7.48 5.58 -11.59
N VAL A 6 -8.38 4.60 -11.72
CA VAL A 6 -8.31 3.51 -12.70
C VAL A 6 -8.92 3.98 -14.01
N LYS A 7 -8.24 3.74 -15.14
CA LYS A 7 -8.80 3.98 -16.47
C LYS A 7 -9.52 2.73 -16.93
N ILE A 8 -10.84 2.84 -17.13
CA ILE A 8 -11.71 1.75 -17.57
C ILE A 8 -12.14 2.02 -19.00
N THR A 9 -11.90 1.04 -19.87
CA THR A 9 -12.33 1.00 -21.27
C THR A 9 -13.24 -0.21 -21.49
N ASN A 10 -13.85 -0.34 -22.67
CA ASN A 10 -14.73 -1.49 -22.95
C ASN A 10 -14.00 -2.84 -22.91
N SER A 11 -12.68 -2.87 -23.08
CA SER A 11 -11.88 -4.10 -23.19
C SER A 11 -10.82 -4.24 -22.10
N TYR A 12 -10.43 -3.16 -21.42
CA TYR A 12 -9.35 -3.18 -20.43
C TYR A 12 -9.61 -2.27 -19.23
N VAL A 13 -9.12 -2.73 -18.08
CA VAL A 13 -9.00 -1.95 -16.83
C VAL A 13 -7.52 -1.69 -16.59
N SER A 14 -7.10 -0.43 -16.70
CA SER A 14 -5.71 -0.02 -16.47
C SER A 14 -5.54 0.52 -15.05
N PRO A 15 -4.68 -0.09 -14.22
CA PRO A 15 -4.44 0.38 -12.86
C PRO A 15 -3.81 1.80 -12.85
N PRO A 16 -4.11 2.64 -11.85
CA PRO A 16 -3.37 3.87 -11.60
C PRO A 16 -1.88 3.59 -11.42
N VAL A 17 -1.07 4.59 -11.79
CA VAL A 17 0.37 4.54 -11.57
C VAL A 17 0.64 4.61 -10.07
N VAL A 18 1.08 3.50 -9.48
CA VAL A 18 1.55 3.44 -8.10
C VAL A 18 3.03 3.79 -8.07
N LYS A 19 3.39 4.87 -7.37
CA LYS A 19 4.79 5.22 -7.14
C LYS A 19 5.26 4.62 -5.83
N VAL A 20 6.04 3.54 -5.91
CA VAL A 20 6.67 2.96 -4.73
C VAL A 20 7.98 3.69 -4.45
N ARG A 21 8.01 4.52 -3.39
CA ARG A 21 9.25 5.14 -2.91
C ARG A 21 10.09 4.08 -2.19
N ARG A 22 11.38 4.01 -2.54
CA ARG A 22 12.33 3.05 -1.95
C ARG A 22 13.23 3.67 -0.88
N ASP A 23 13.34 5.00 -0.86
CA ASP A 23 14.04 5.74 0.17
C ASP A 23 13.06 6.02 1.32
N ILE A 24 13.11 5.15 2.35
CA ILE A 24 12.24 5.22 3.53
C ILE A 24 13.06 5.77 4.68
N LYS A 25 12.80 7.02 5.09
CA LYS A 25 13.54 7.70 6.16
C LYS A 25 12.70 8.01 7.38
N THR A 26 11.40 8.17 7.19
CA THR A 26 10.46 8.55 8.24
C THR A 26 9.35 7.53 8.38
N LEU A 27 8.65 7.54 9.52
CA LEU A 27 7.43 6.76 9.71
C LEU A 27 6.40 7.09 8.61
N HIS A 28 6.26 8.37 8.27
CA HIS A 28 5.37 8.81 7.20
C HIS A 28 5.71 8.24 5.81
N ASP A 29 6.99 7.98 5.53
CA ASP A 29 7.39 7.30 4.30
C ASP A 29 7.00 5.82 4.33
N ALA A 30 7.17 5.17 5.48
CA ALA A 30 6.75 3.78 5.67
C ALA A 30 5.22 3.64 5.54
N GLU A 31 4.44 4.55 6.11
CA GLU A 31 2.98 4.59 5.97
C GLU A 31 2.56 4.73 4.50
N GLN A 32 3.20 5.63 3.73
CA GLN A 32 2.94 5.78 2.30
C GLN A 32 3.28 4.54 1.48
N LEU A 33 4.38 3.86 1.83
CA LEU A 33 4.76 2.60 1.22
C LEU A 33 3.71 1.52 1.48
N VAL A 34 3.27 1.36 2.73
CA VAL A 34 2.25 0.38 3.12
C VAL A 34 0.93 0.66 2.42
N GLY A 35 0.48 1.91 2.37
CA GLY A 35 -0.75 2.28 1.66
C GLY A 35 -0.69 1.97 0.16
N SER A 36 0.46 2.22 -0.47
CA SER A 36 0.70 1.89 -1.89
C SER A 36 0.63 0.37 -2.15
N LEU A 37 1.23 -0.42 -1.26
CA LEU A 37 1.23 -1.89 -1.35
C LEU A 37 -0.15 -2.49 -1.05
N GLN A 38 -0.89 -1.94 -0.08
CA GLN A 38 -2.28 -2.34 0.19
C GLN A 38 -3.19 -2.12 -1.01
N TRP A 39 -3.04 -0.98 -1.71
CA TRP A 39 -3.77 -0.75 -2.94
C TRP A 39 -3.39 -1.79 -4.01
N LEU A 40 -2.08 -2.03 -4.19
CA LEU A 40 -1.55 -2.94 -5.21
C LEU A 40 -1.94 -4.40 -4.95
N ARG A 41 -2.10 -4.80 -3.69
CA ARG A 41 -2.52 -6.16 -3.29
C ARG A 41 -3.74 -6.66 -4.05
N ASN A 42 -4.73 -5.79 -4.30
CA ASN A 42 -5.94 -6.15 -5.03
C ASN A 42 -5.70 -6.41 -6.53
N VAL A 43 -4.57 -5.94 -7.07
CA VAL A 43 -4.22 -6.05 -8.49
C VAL A 43 -3.27 -7.22 -8.75
N ILE A 44 -2.33 -7.49 -7.84
CA ILE A 44 -1.27 -8.51 -8.04
C ILE A 44 -1.33 -9.68 -7.04
N LEU A 45 -2.43 -9.81 -6.29
CA LEU A 45 -2.70 -10.95 -5.40
C LEU A 45 -1.61 -11.19 -4.33
N ILE A 46 -1.12 -10.14 -3.68
CA ILE A 46 -0.19 -10.30 -2.55
C ILE A 46 -0.90 -11.01 -1.37
N PRO A 47 -0.34 -12.11 -0.83
CA PRO A 47 -0.88 -12.76 0.35
C PRO A 47 -0.87 -11.81 1.57
N PRO A 48 -1.94 -11.78 2.39
CA PRO A 48 -2.02 -10.91 3.56
C PRO A 48 -0.85 -11.13 4.53
N GLU A 49 -0.42 -12.37 4.71
CA GLU A 49 0.69 -12.77 5.57
C GLU A 49 2.01 -12.08 5.21
N THR A 50 2.20 -11.75 3.92
CA THR A 50 3.41 -11.03 3.45
C THR A 50 3.39 -9.55 3.88
N MET A 51 2.21 -9.00 4.14
CA MET A 51 2.04 -7.62 4.60
C MET A 51 2.10 -7.50 6.13
N SER A 52 1.91 -8.59 6.88
CA SER A 52 1.89 -8.56 8.35
C SER A 52 3.11 -7.86 8.97
N PRO A 53 4.36 -8.12 8.55
CA PRO A 53 5.53 -7.43 9.10
C PRO A 53 5.49 -5.91 8.89
N LEU A 54 4.88 -5.45 7.79
CA LEU A 54 4.74 -4.02 7.50
C LEU A 54 3.74 -3.35 8.43
N TYR A 55 2.66 -4.05 8.81
CA TYR A 55 1.69 -3.51 9.77
C TYR A 55 2.27 -3.45 11.17
N GLU A 56 3.06 -4.46 11.57
CA GLU A 56 3.76 -4.43 12.87
C GLU A 56 4.74 -3.26 12.95
N LEU A 57 5.46 -2.94 11.87
CA LEU A 57 6.35 -1.77 11.81
C LEU A 57 5.62 -0.44 12.00
N LEU A 58 4.33 -0.36 11.66
CA LEU A 58 3.51 0.83 11.83
C LEU A 58 2.80 0.88 13.19
N LYS A 59 2.83 -0.21 13.98
CA LYS A 59 2.30 -0.15 15.34
C LYS A 59 3.21 0.76 16.16
N GLY A 60 2.65 1.89 16.59
CA GLY A 60 3.29 2.72 17.60
C GLY A 60 3.45 1.92 18.90
N LYS A 61 4.39 2.36 19.75
CA LYS A 61 4.46 1.83 21.11
C LYS A 61 3.15 2.14 21.83
N HIS A 62 2.50 1.13 22.37
CA HIS A 62 1.34 1.37 23.21
C HIS A 62 1.80 2.09 24.49
N PRO A 63 1.05 3.09 25.00
CA PRO A 63 1.43 3.85 26.20
C PRO A 63 1.65 2.99 27.45
N TRP A 64 1.18 1.74 27.44
CA TRP A 64 1.24 0.76 28.52
C TRP A 64 2.21 -0.40 28.27
N GLU A 65 2.92 -0.42 27.14
CA GLU A 65 4.00 -1.38 26.85
C GLU A 65 5.37 -0.80 27.22
N GLN A 66 5.51 -0.36 28.48
CA GLN A 66 6.81 0.06 29.03
C GLN A 66 7.74 -1.12 29.26
#